data_AF-A0A6B9ZM23-F1
#
_entry.id   AF-A0A6B9ZM23-F1
#
_cell.length_a   1.000
_cell.length_b   1.000
_cell.length_c   1.000
_cell.angle_alpha   90.00
_cell.angle_beta   90.00
_cell.angle_gamma   90.00
#
_symmetry.space_group_name_H-M   'P 1'
#
loop_
_entity.id
_entity.type
_entity.pdbx_description
1 polymer ?
#
loop_
_entity_poly.entity_id
_entity_poly.type
_entity_poly.pdbx_seq_one_letter_code
_entity_poly.pdbx_strand_id
1 'polypeptide(L)'
;MKYITPFLLSSTVCLTVHAQTNKPVSSLHTSLEKKIMVGSVCLCQTTLTDLRNATDDLQPVIVEEMDTPEHCYAQDTRYENGKGFSSVKYPGMIFQKDQSKDYISKIRLTSNYSGPLPDGRNVDVKNLTVKEVLARYPEFTELWRSRDCSGFWKIGNDTLSFFVKIDPDKPRYPLDEAHYMDQRVAGIDITLSCYGVFDQPDKKQPKLAGDPLIFIDSVIVTREQMQAYQPTDIAAVTIYKNAEGAELLGPQGGNGVVFIETKPFARKRYWQFFKSKSSRYARTVPSLAVDSTVVYILNGKVLTEHFEGDLSRINDESFISLQVIRKAVLQRDYGVKDRSIGVLIDANIRATNPRPDNR
;
A
#
# COMPACT_ATOMS: atom_id res chain seq x y z
N MET A 1 13.67 15.95 -64.18
CA MET A 1 14.78 15.07 -63.81
C MET A 1 14.83 15.03 -62.28
N LYS A 2 14.25 13.97 -61.69
CA LYS A 2 14.12 13.76 -60.25
C LYS A 2 15.18 12.75 -59.85
N TYR A 3 15.95 13.02 -58.80
CA TYR A 3 16.74 12.00 -58.10
C TYR A 3 16.29 11.95 -56.65
N ILE A 4 15.64 10.84 -56.31
CA ILE A 4 15.26 10.42 -54.96
C ILE A 4 16.25 9.32 -54.58
N THR A 5 16.96 9.50 -53.47
CA THR A 5 17.89 8.52 -52.92
C THR A 5 17.12 7.55 -52.00
N PRO A 6 17.28 6.22 -52.12
CA PRO A 6 16.61 5.27 -51.23
C PRO A 6 17.44 5.08 -49.97
N PHE A 7 16.82 5.29 -48.80
CA PHE A 7 17.40 4.93 -47.50
C PHE A 7 17.00 3.47 -47.21
N LEU A 8 17.99 2.59 -47.12
CA LEU A 8 17.80 1.16 -46.87
C LEU A 8 17.43 0.93 -45.40
N LEU A 9 16.24 0.34 -45.21
CA LEU A 9 15.75 -0.26 -43.98
C LEU A 9 16.72 -1.36 -43.50
N SER A 10 17.13 -1.30 -42.24
CA SER A 10 17.50 -2.49 -41.46
C SER A 10 16.60 -2.56 -40.24
N SER A 11 15.45 -3.18 -40.43
CA SER A 11 14.54 -3.61 -39.38
C SER A 11 15.07 -4.92 -38.80
N THR A 12 15.59 -4.90 -37.57
CA THR A 12 15.82 -6.11 -36.79
C THR A 12 14.46 -6.71 -36.45
N VAL A 13 14.15 -7.85 -37.08
CA VAL A 13 12.94 -8.64 -36.88
C VAL A 13 12.99 -9.24 -35.48
N CYS A 14 12.19 -8.71 -34.56
CA CYS A 14 11.78 -9.45 -33.39
C CYS A 14 10.63 -10.37 -33.84
N LEU A 15 10.83 -11.69 -33.75
CA LEU A 15 9.83 -12.69 -34.06
C LEU A 15 8.59 -12.47 -33.17
N THR A 16 7.50 -11.99 -33.78
CA THR A 16 6.17 -12.01 -33.18
C THR A 16 5.43 -13.27 -33.62
N VAL A 17 4.94 -14.07 -32.68
CA VAL A 17 3.67 -14.76 -32.86
C VAL A 17 2.64 -14.03 -32.00
N HIS A 18 1.61 -13.55 -32.69
CA HIS A 18 0.55 -12.65 -32.22
C HIS A 18 -0.31 -13.34 -31.16
N ALA A 19 -0.85 -12.61 -30.17
CA ALA A 19 -2.13 -11.97 -30.35
C ALA A 19 -2.24 -10.64 -29.58
N GLN A 20 -2.58 -9.59 -30.31
CA GLN A 20 -3.06 -8.33 -29.76
C GLN A 20 -4.40 -8.55 -29.04
N THR A 21 -4.51 -8.04 -27.82
CA THR A 21 -5.68 -7.25 -27.45
C THR A 21 -5.23 -6.06 -26.61
N ASN A 22 -5.24 -4.87 -27.23
CA ASN A 22 -5.30 -3.62 -26.48
C ASN A 22 -6.64 -3.59 -25.72
N LYS A 23 -6.61 -3.66 -24.39
CA LYS A 23 -7.70 -3.23 -23.52
C LYS A 23 -7.13 -2.59 -22.24
N PRO A 24 -7.80 -1.56 -21.71
CA PRO A 24 -7.27 -0.74 -20.64
C PRO A 24 -7.16 -1.57 -19.36
N VAL A 25 -5.97 -1.57 -18.75
CA VAL A 25 -5.70 -2.15 -17.43
C VAL A 25 -6.56 -1.40 -16.42
N SER A 26 -7.67 -2.02 -16.02
CA SER A 26 -8.67 -1.45 -15.12
C SER A 26 -8.59 -2.14 -13.77
N SER A 27 -7.99 -1.42 -12.83
CA SER A 27 -8.25 -1.39 -11.39
C SER A 27 -8.19 -2.72 -10.63
N LEU A 28 -7.01 -2.99 -10.09
CA LEU A 28 -6.84 -3.82 -8.91
C LEU A 28 -6.71 -2.96 -7.64
N HIS A 29 -7.32 -3.41 -6.55
CA HIS A 29 -7.48 -2.68 -5.28
C HIS A 29 -6.13 -2.50 -4.54
N THR A 30 -5.43 -1.47 -5.00
CA THR A 30 -4.36 -0.62 -4.46
C THR A 30 -4.16 -0.42 -2.94
N SER A 31 -4.73 -1.19 -2.00
CA SER A 31 -4.58 -0.89 -0.55
C SER A 31 -3.55 -1.74 0.21
N LEU A 32 -3.15 -2.90 -0.33
CA LEU A 32 -2.11 -3.76 0.24
C LEU A 32 -0.85 -3.79 -0.62
N GLU A 33 -1.01 -3.89 -1.93
CA GLU A 33 0.07 -3.77 -2.91
C GLU A 33 0.76 -2.41 -2.78
N LYS A 34 0.00 -1.36 -2.44
CA LYS A 34 0.57 -0.05 -2.09
C LYS A 34 1.15 0.08 -0.67
N LYS A 35 1.45 -1.03 0.03
CA LYS A 35 2.02 -0.96 1.40
C LYS A 35 3.31 -1.74 1.59
N ILE A 36 3.65 -2.69 0.71
CA ILE A 36 4.82 -3.57 0.92
C ILE A 36 5.63 -3.86 -0.35
N MET A 37 5.31 -3.22 -1.48
CA MET A 37 6.04 -3.40 -2.74
C MET A 37 6.99 -2.25 -3.00
N VAL A 38 8.23 -2.55 -3.41
CA VAL A 38 9.20 -1.56 -3.86
C VAL A 38 9.78 -2.03 -5.18
N GLY A 39 9.41 -1.37 -6.27
CA GLY A 39 9.69 -1.89 -7.62
C GLY A 39 9.03 -3.25 -7.81
N SER A 40 9.81 -4.28 -8.15
CA SER A 40 9.32 -5.66 -8.34
C SER A 40 9.46 -6.54 -7.09
N VAL A 41 9.81 -5.97 -5.94
CA VAL A 41 10.10 -6.73 -4.71
C VAL A 41 8.98 -6.52 -3.71
N CYS A 42 8.42 -7.61 -3.22
CA CYS A 42 7.35 -7.62 -2.24
C CYS A 42 7.91 -8.12 -0.90
N LEU A 43 7.90 -7.26 0.13
CA LEU A 43 8.34 -7.66 1.46
C LEU A 43 7.50 -8.84 1.97
N CYS A 44 8.14 -9.71 2.75
CA CYS A 44 7.62 -10.98 3.26
C CYS A 44 7.27 -12.01 2.19
N GLN A 45 7.36 -11.72 0.88
CA GLN A 45 7.05 -12.69 -0.18
C GLN A 45 8.25 -13.01 -1.05
N THR A 46 8.95 -11.99 -1.55
CA THR A 46 10.15 -12.18 -2.34
C THR A 46 11.22 -12.81 -1.46
N THR A 47 11.82 -13.91 -1.93
CA THR A 47 12.92 -14.58 -1.26
C THR A 47 14.27 -14.15 -1.81
N LEU A 48 15.33 -14.39 -1.05
CA LEU A 48 16.69 -14.24 -1.55
C LEU A 48 16.93 -15.16 -2.75
N THR A 49 16.31 -16.35 -2.76
CA THR A 49 16.32 -17.27 -3.89
C THR A 49 15.67 -16.64 -5.14
N ASP A 50 14.52 -15.98 -5.00
CA ASP A 50 13.86 -15.28 -6.12
C ASP A 50 14.76 -14.17 -6.67
N LEU A 51 15.42 -13.40 -5.80
CA LEU A 51 16.36 -12.36 -6.23
C LEU A 51 17.55 -12.94 -6.99
N ARG A 52 18.13 -14.06 -6.52
CA ARG A 52 19.22 -14.76 -7.23
C ARG A 52 18.79 -15.27 -8.60
N ASN A 53 17.56 -15.77 -8.72
CA ASN A 53 17.01 -16.21 -10.01
C ASN A 53 16.71 -15.04 -10.94
N ALA A 54 16.42 -13.86 -10.39
CA ALA A 54 16.11 -12.67 -11.16
C ALA A 54 17.36 -11.91 -11.64
N THR A 55 18.52 -12.13 -11.02
CA THR A 55 19.76 -11.40 -11.36
C THR A 55 21.02 -12.17 -11.00
N ASP A 56 21.96 -12.24 -11.93
CA ASP A 56 23.21 -13.01 -11.78
C ASP A 56 24.27 -12.30 -10.94
N ASP A 57 24.05 -11.02 -10.61
CA ASP A 57 25.00 -10.12 -9.95
C ASP A 57 24.64 -9.81 -8.50
N LEU A 58 23.74 -10.58 -7.88
CA LEU A 58 23.35 -10.37 -6.48
C LEU A 58 24.53 -10.67 -5.54
N GLN A 59 25.04 -9.63 -4.87
CA GLN A 59 26.19 -9.74 -3.96
C GLN A 59 25.83 -9.41 -2.52
N PRO A 60 26.41 -10.12 -1.53
CA PRO A 60 26.28 -9.75 -0.13
C PRO A 60 26.97 -8.40 0.14
N VAL A 61 26.39 -7.61 1.03
CA VAL A 61 26.93 -6.33 1.49
C VAL A 61 26.83 -6.23 3.01
N ILE A 62 27.81 -5.56 3.62
CA ILE A 62 27.74 -5.18 5.04
C ILE A 62 26.80 -3.97 5.14
N VAL A 63 25.92 -3.99 6.12
CA VAL A 63 24.88 -2.99 6.31
C VAL A 63 25.00 -2.39 7.70
N GLU A 64 25.42 -1.13 7.78
CA GLU A 64 25.34 -0.38 9.04
C GLU A 64 23.90 0.08 9.27
N GLU A 65 23.24 -0.41 10.32
CA GLU A 65 21.86 -0.05 10.64
C GLU A 65 21.75 1.39 11.15
N MET A 66 20.81 2.16 10.61
CA MET A 66 20.67 3.57 10.96
C MET A 66 20.02 3.79 12.33
N ASP A 67 19.01 2.99 12.71
CA ASP A 67 18.37 3.09 14.03
C ASP A 67 19.16 2.34 15.12
N THR A 68 19.67 1.14 14.80
CA THR A 68 20.31 0.22 15.74
C THR A 68 21.69 -0.26 15.24
N PRO A 69 22.69 0.63 15.09
CA PRO A 69 24.04 0.25 14.69
C PRO A 69 24.65 -0.81 15.62
N GLU A 70 25.73 -1.48 15.19
CA GLU A 70 26.31 -2.65 15.88
C GLU A 70 26.62 -2.44 17.36
N HIS A 71 27.01 -1.23 17.75
CA HIS A 71 27.33 -0.87 19.13
C HIS A 71 26.09 -0.55 20.00
N CYS A 72 24.88 -0.59 19.44
CA CYS A 72 23.64 -0.52 20.19
C CYS A 72 23.32 -1.88 20.82
N TYR A 73 22.89 -1.88 22.09
CA TYR A 73 22.47 -3.10 22.79
C TYR A 73 21.21 -3.77 22.23
N ALA A 74 20.40 -3.04 21.45
CA ALA A 74 19.15 -3.53 20.89
C ALA A 74 19.31 -3.83 19.40
N GLN A 75 18.76 -4.96 18.95
CA GLN A 75 18.65 -5.33 17.54
C GLN A 75 17.19 -5.52 17.16
N ASP A 76 16.85 -5.21 15.91
CA ASP A 76 15.52 -5.46 15.37
C ASP A 76 15.41 -6.93 14.93
N THR A 77 14.45 -7.66 15.48
CA THR A 77 14.31 -9.10 15.20
C THR A 77 13.60 -9.40 13.89
N ARG A 78 13.09 -8.39 13.18
CA ARG A 78 12.35 -8.58 11.93
C ARG A 78 13.26 -8.95 10.75
N TYR A 79 14.56 -8.73 10.85
CA TYR A 79 15.52 -8.98 9.76
C TYR A 79 16.92 -9.36 10.28
N GLU A 80 17.76 -9.92 9.39
CA GLU A 80 19.18 -10.19 9.63
C GLU A 80 19.94 -8.85 9.65
N ASN A 81 20.30 -8.38 10.86
CA ASN A 81 21.02 -7.13 11.07
C ASN A 81 22.46 -7.23 10.54
N GLY A 82 23.02 -6.11 10.09
CA GLY A 82 24.44 -6.03 9.73
C GLY A 82 24.79 -6.55 8.34
N LYS A 83 23.84 -7.19 7.67
CA LYS A 83 24.05 -7.89 6.40
C LYS A 83 22.86 -7.74 5.48
N GLY A 84 23.15 -7.54 4.21
CA GLY A 84 22.14 -7.49 3.15
C GLY A 84 22.70 -7.95 1.81
N PHE A 85 21.90 -7.75 0.78
CA PHE A 85 22.23 -8.11 -0.59
C PHE A 85 21.91 -6.96 -1.54
N SER A 86 22.74 -6.76 -2.55
CA SER A 86 22.56 -5.70 -3.54
C SER A 86 22.85 -6.22 -4.95
N SER A 87 22.32 -5.56 -5.97
CA SER A 87 22.55 -5.87 -7.37
C SER A 87 22.45 -4.59 -8.19
N VAL A 88 23.21 -4.52 -9.28
CA VAL A 88 23.17 -3.41 -10.25
C VAL A 88 21.78 -3.29 -10.89
N LYS A 89 21.03 -4.40 -11.00
CA LYS A 89 19.63 -4.41 -11.47
C LYS A 89 18.69 -3.61 -10.55
N TYR A 90 19.03 -3.49 -9.27
CA TYR A 90 18.23 -2.81 -8.25
C TYR A 90 19.02 -1.64 -7.64
N PRO A 91 19.29 -0.58 -8.42
CA PRO A 91 20.18 0.49 -8.00
C PRO A 91 19.68 1.17 -6.72
N GLY A 92 20.56 1.20 -5.73
CA GLY A 92 20.31 1.83 -4.44
C GLY A 92 19.39 1.05 -3.51
N MET A 93 19.01 -0.19 -3.84
CA MET A 93 18.27 -1.08 -2.95
C MET A 93 19.22 -2.08 -2.27
N ILE A 94 19.06 -2.26 -0.95
CA ILE A 94 19.71 -3.32 -0.19
C ILE A 94 18.63 -4.18 0.45
N PHE A 95 18.66 -5.47 0.17
CA PHE A 95 17.69 -6.45 0.65
C PHE A 95 18.21 -7.14 1.92
N GLN A 96 17.41 -7.14 2.98
CA GLN A 96 17.70 -7.88 4.21
C GLN A 96 16.60 -8.92 4.43
N LYS A 97 17.02 -10.17 4.61
CA LYS A 97 16.11 -11.28 4.88
C LYS A 97 15.67 -11.29 6.33
N ASP A 98 14.61 -12.04 6.60
CA ASP A 98 14.25 -12.43 7.96
C ASP A 98 15.39 -13.15 8.68
N GLN A 99 15.40 -13.12 10.01
CA GLN A 99 16.43 -13.80 10.80
C GLN A 99 16.47 -15.31 10.55
N SER A 100 15.31 -15.93 10.43
CA SER A 100 15.13 -17.38 10.36
C SER A 100 14.66 -17.89 9.00
N LYS A 101 14.08 -17.03 8.16
CA LYS A 101 13.51 -17.38 6.85
C LYS A 101 14.27 -16.73 5.69
N ASP A 102 13.96 -17.17 4.47
CA ASP A 102 14.62 -16.69 3.24
C ASP A 102 13.90 -15.49 2.59
N TYR A 103 12.72 -15.10 3.09
CA TYR A 103 12.00 -13.94 2.57
C TYR A 103 12.66 -12.62 2.98
N ILE A 104 12.53 -11.61 2.12
CA ILE A 104 12.99 -10.25 2.36
C ILE A 104 11.99 -9.56 3.28
N SER A 105 12.40 -9.22 4.50
CA SER A 105 11.56 -8.53 5.49
C SER A 105 11.93 -7.06 5.66
N LYS A 106 13.04 -6.64 5.06
CA LYS A 106 13.47 -5.24 5.02
C LYS A 106 14.15 -4.89 3.71
N ILE A 107 13.87 -3.69 3.23
CA ILE A 107 14.56 -3.06 2.11
C ILE A 107 15.10 -1.71 2.59
N ARG A 108 16.40 -1.49 2.44
CA ARG A 108 17.01 -0.16 2.57
C ARG A 108 17.15 0.49 1.21
N LEU A 109 16.65 1.71 1.10
CA LEU A 109 16.84 2.59 -0.05
C LEU A 109 17.92 3.61 0.29
N THR A 110 18.99 3.61 -0.50
CA THR A 110 20.14 4.51 -0.35
C THR A 110 19.97 5.74 -1.26
N SER A 111 20.92 6.68 -1.20
CA SER A 111 20.94 7.85 -2.09
C SER A 111 20.96 7.53 -3.59
N ASN A 112 21.27 6.29 -3.99
CA ASN A 112 21.25 5.89 -5.40
C ASN A 112 19.87 5.41 -5.86
N TYR A 113 18.89 5.30 -4.95
CA TYR A 113 17.55 4.89 -5.29
C TYR A 113 16.71 6.06 -5.81
N SER A 114 16.11 5.86 -6.97
CA SER A 114 15.08 6.72 -7.53
C SER A 114 13.95 5.85 -8.08
N GLY A 115 12.76 5.94 -7.50
CA GLY A 115 11.65 5.06 -7.86
C GLY A 115 10.45 5.17 -6.91
N PRO A 116 9.43 4.33 -7.11
CA PRO A 116 8.21 4.36 -6.31
C PRO A 116 8.42 3.74 -4.92
N LEU A 117 8.00 4.46 -3.89
CA LEU A 117 7.77 3.91 -2.55
C LEU A 117 6.51 3.04 -2.53
N PRO A 118 6.26 2.27 -1.45
CA PRO A 118 5.09 1.40 -1.38
C PRO A 118 3.78 2.12 -1.62
N ASP A 119 3.62 3.36 -1.15
CA ASP A 119 2.41 4.17 -1.39
C ASP A 119 2.20 4.57 -2.87
N GLY A 120 3.12 4.20 -3.76
CA GLY A 120 3.13 4.49 -5.19
C GLY A 120 3.75 5.85 -5.52
N ARG A 121 4.21 6.63 -4.54
CA ARG A 121 4.84 7.92 -4.79
C ARG A 121 6.30 7.75 -5.15
N ASN A 122 6.73 8.43 -6.22
CA ASN A 122 8.14 8.43 -6.58
C ASN A 122 8.97 9.27 -5.61
N VAL A 123 10.17 8.76 -5.33
CA VAL A 123 11.19 9.41 -4.53
C VAL A 123 12.51 9.39 -5.28
N ASP A 124 13.28 10.46 -5.14
CA ASP A 124 14.71 10.50 -5.45
C ASP A 124 15.42 10.72 -4.11
N VAL A 125 15.98 9.66 -3.53
CA VAL A 125 16.52 9.70 -2.16
C VAL A 125 17.66 10.71 -2.06
N LYS A 126 18.43 10.90 -3.13
CA LYS A 126 19.57 11.84 -3.16
C LYS A 126 19.16 13.29 -2.90
N ASN A 127 17.97 13.66 -3.37
CA ASN A 127 17.48 15.04 -3.37
C ASN A 127 16.29 15.26 -2.42
N LEU A 128 15.77 14.20 -1.81
CA LEU A 128 14.65 14.28 -0.87
C LEU A 128 15.06 15.02 0.41
N THR A 129 14.31 16.07 0.74
CA THR A 129 14.49 16.85 1.97
C THR A 129 13.52 16.42 3.08
N VAL A 130 13.86 16.72 4.33
CA VAL A 130 12.97 16.45 5.47
C VAL A 130 11.65 17.21 5.35
N LYS A 131 11.70 18.48 4.93
CA LYS A 131 10.51 19.29 4.69
C LYS A 131 9.54 18.64 3.72
N GLU A 132 10.04 18.03 2.64
CA GLU A 132 9.21 17.29 1.70
C GLU A 132 8.63 16.01 2.30
N VAL A 133 9.42 15.27 3.10
CA VAL A 133 8.92 14.08 3.82
C VAL A 133 7.74 14.44 4.72
N LEU A 134 7.90 15.46 5.57
CA LEU A 134 6.85 15.88 6.51
C LEU A 134 5.60 16.42 5.78
N ALA A 135 5.78 17.11 4.66
CA ALA A 135 4.66 17.57 3.84
C ALA A 135 3.91 16.40 3.15
N ARG A 136 4.64 15.35 2.75
CA ARG A 136 4.07 14.16 2.09
C ARG A 136 3.35 13.26 3.10
N TYR A 137 3.85 13.17 4.32
CA TYR A 137 3.38 12.23 5.35
C TYR A 137 2.96 12.94 6.64
N PRO A 138 1.90 13.78 6.61
CA PRO A 138 1.41 14.47 7.80
C PRO A 138 0.88 13.52 8.88
N GLU A 139 0.65 12.25 8.56
CA GLU A 139 0.19 11.21 9.47
C GLU A 139 1.29 10.52 10.28
N PHE A 140 2.58 10.80 10.01
CA PHE A 140 3.67 10.16 10.75
C PHE A 140 3.63 10.50 12.23
N THR A 141 3.70 9.44 13.04
CA THR A 141 3.60 9.51 14.50
C THR A 141 4.97 9.53 15.18
N GLU A 142 6.01 9.07 14.49
CA GLU A 142 7.38 9.08 14.98
C GLU A 142 8.16 10.21 14.29
N LEU A 143 8.13 11.39 14.89
CA LEU A 143 8.93 12.52 14.44
C LEU A 143 10.18 12.63 15.31
N TRP A 144 11.34 12.73 14.67
CA TRP A 144 12.63 12.98 15.34
C TRP A 144 12.98 11.98 16.44
N ARG A 145 12.62 10.70 16.25
CA ARG A 145 13.04 9.63 17.14
C ARG A 145 14.51 9.33 16.89
N SER A 146 15.29 9.09 17.94
CA SER A 146 16.64 8.56 17.80
C SER A 146 16.97 7.75 19.03
N ARG A 147 17.76 6.69 18.87
CA ARG A 147 18.39 5.98 19.99
C ARG A 147 19.67 6.70 20.36
N ASP A 148 20.07 6.68 21.63
CA ASP A 148 21.27 7.40 22.06
C ASP A 148 22.54 6.98 21.31
N CYS A 149 22.60 5.71 20.90
CA CYS A 149 23.67 5.11 20.10
C CYS A 149 23.49 5.28 18.57
N SER A 150 22.41 5.91 18.10
CA SER A 150 22.23 6.19 16.67
C SER A 150 22.85 7.53 16.28
N GLY A 151 23.43 7.57 15.07
CA GLY A 151 23.86 8.79 14.40
C GLY A 151 22.77 9.46 13.57
N PHE A 152 21.52 9.00 13.67
CA PHE A 152 20.42 9.43 12.81
C PHE A 152 19.17 9.83 13.60
N TRP A 153 18.48 10.84 13.09
CA TRP A 153 17.08 11.08 13.38
C TRP A 153 16.21 10.21 12.47
N LYS A 154 15.24 9.52 13.06
CA LYS A 154 14.20 8.73 12.40
C LYS A 154 12.90 9.54 12.32
N ILE A 155 12.32 9.59 11.13
CA ILE A 155 11.01 10.19 10.84
C ILE A 155 10.18 9.13 10.13
N GLY A 156 8.99 8.78 10.64
CA GLY A 156 8.16 7.77 10.00
C GLY A 156 7.19 7.04 10.91
N ASN A 157 7.11 5.74 10.68
CA ASN A 157 6.38 4.77 11.47
C ASN A 157 7.11 3.42 11.50
N ASP A 158 6.46 2.38 12.01
CA ASP A 158 7.06 1.05 12.13
C ASP A 158 7.44 0.38 10.79
N THR A 159 6.78 0.79 9.69
CA THR A 159 6.96 0.20 8.36
C THR A 159 7.85 1.04 7.46
N LEU A 160 7.66 2.36 7.44
CA LEU A 160 8.37 3.29 6.55
C LEU A 160 9.11 4.32 7.41
N SER A 161 10.43 4.30 7.34
CA SER A 161 11.32 5.12 8.17
C SER A 161 12.31 5.89 7.30
N PHE A 162 12.34 7.20 7.44
CA PHE A 162 13.30 8.10 6.80
C PHE A 162 14.36 8.50 7.82
N PHE A 163 15.63 8.46 7.40
CA PHE A 163 16.75 8.77 8.28
C PHE A 163 17.48 10.03 7.84
N VAL A 164 17.81 10.88 8.80
CA VAL A 164 18.55 12.13 8.62
C VAL A 164 19.76 12.07 9.53
N LYS A 165 20.95 12.40 9.04
CA LYS A 165 22.15 12.38 9.89
C LYS A 165 22.04 13.44 10.98
N ILE A 166 22.40 13.08 12.20
CA ILE A 166 22.53 14.03 13.30
C ILE A 166 23.76 14.90 13.02
N ASP A 167 23.56 16.21 13.02
CA ASP A 167 24.65 17.19 13.01
C ASP A 167 25.40 17.14 14.36
N PRO A 168 26.68 16.74 14.40
CA PRO A 168 27.46 16.66 15.63
C PRO A 168 27.75 18.03 16.25
N ASP A 169 27.65 19.11 15.48
CA ASP A 169 27.92 20.48 15.94
C ASP A 169 26.68 21.13 16.58
N LYS A 170 25.53 20.44 16.58
CA LYS A 170 24.27 20.90 17.15
C LYS A 170 23.90 20.09 18.40
N PRO A 171 23.33 20.74 19.43
CA PRO A 171 22.81 20.00 20.58
C PRO A 171 21.65 19.10 20.14
N ARG A 172 21.63 17.86 20.65
CA ARG A 172 20.52 16.93 20.39
C ARG A 172 19.21 17.40 21.02
N TYR A 173 19.31 18.05 22.18
CA TYR A 173 18.16 18.58 22.94
C TYR A 173 18.47 19.98 23.48
N PRO A 174 17.57 20.97 23.29
CA PRO A 174 16.35 20.90 22.47
C PRO A 174 16.69 20.75 20.98
N LEU A 175 15.84 20.05 20.25
CA LEU A 175 16.01 19.83 18.81
C LEU A 175 15.79 21.13 18.03
N ASP A 176 16.77 21.50 17.19
CA ASP A 176 16.65 22.60 16.22
C ASP A 176 15.97 22.10 14.94
N GLU A 177 14.64 21.91 14.99
CA GLU A 177 13.88 21.34 13.85
C GLU A 177 14.09 22.15 12.57
N ALA A 178 14.15 23.48 12.67
CA ALA A 178 14.33 24.38 11.53
C ALA A 178 15.64 24.09 10.79
N HIS A 179 16.72 23.82 11.51
CA HIS A 179 18.00 23.43 10.91
C HIS A 179 17.91 22.13 10.09
N TYR A 180 17.10 21.16 10.53
CA TYR A 180 16.97 19.88 9.86
C TYR A 180 15.97 19.87 8.69
N MET A 181 15.09 20.86 8.57
CA MET A 181 14.05 20.89 7.52
C MET A 181 14.62 20.80 6.09
N ASP A 182 15.74 21.48 5.83
CA ASP A 182 16.38 21.50 4.51
C ASP A 182 17.46 20.43 4.34
N GLN A 183 17.71 19.62 5.37
CA GLN A 183 18.65 18.51 5.26
C GLN A 183 18.08 17.38 4.40
N ARG A 184 18.99 16.63 3.79
CA ARG A 184 18.67 15.50 2.92
C ARG A 184 18.50 14.23 3.71
N VAL A 185 17.59 13.39 3.24
CA VAL A 185 17.43 12.02 3.74
C VAL A 185 18.67 11.20 3.36
N ALA A 186 19.25 10.52 4.33
CA ALA A 186 20.41 9.66 4.17
C ALA A 186 20.04 8.24 3.71
N GLY A 187 18.84 7.79 4.07
CA GLY A 187 18.30 6.51 3.64
C GLY A 187 16.85 6.33 4.09
N ILE A 188 16.19 5.34 3.50
CA ILE A 188 14.82 4.96 3.82
C ILE A 188 14.81 3.47 4.13
N ASP A 189 14.29 3.08 5.29
CA ASP A 189 13.99 1.68 5.58
C ASP A 189 12.51 1.41 5.39
N ILE A 190 12.23 0.35 4.65
CA ILE A 190 10.91 -0.25 4.53
C ILE A 190 11.02 -1.61 5.21
N THR A 191 10.32 -1.79 6.32
CA THR A 191 10.44 -2.98 7.18
C THR A 191 9.06 -3.54 7.49
N LEU A 192 8.91 -4.86 7.49
CA LEU A 192 7.68 -5.51 7.88
C LEU A 192 7.95 -6.68 8.82
N SER A 193 7.15 -6.79 9.89
CA SER A 193 7.13 -8.01 10.71
C SER A 193 6.34 -9.09 9.98
N CYS A 194 7.05 -10.05 9.39
CA CYS A 194 6.43 -11.13 8.66
C CYS A 194 5.81 -12.20 9.57
N TYR A 195 6.08 -12.16 10.89
CA TYR A 195 5.42 -13.00 11.89
C TYR A 195 3.89 -12.84 11.86
N GLY A 196 3.37 -11.62 11.73
CA GLY A 196 1.93 -11.40 11.59
C GLY A 196 1.35 -11.84 10.23
N VAL A 197 2.22 -12.11 9.25
CA VAL A 197 1.86 -12.55 7.89
C VAL A 197 1.85 -14.08 7.79
N PHE A 198 2.73 -14.78 8.52
CA PHE A 198 2.91 -16.24 8.39
C PHE A 198 2.78 -17.05 9.69
N ASP A 199 3.05 -16.48 10.85
CA ASP A 199 3.02 -17.18 12.15
C ASP A 199 1.75 -16.82 12.94
N GLN A 200 0.60 -17.18 12.37
CA GLN A 200 -0.47 -17.65 13.26
C GLN A 200 -0.06 -19.05 13.75
N PRO A 201 -0.09 -19.31 15.07
CA PRO A 201 0.39 -20.56 15.65
C PRO A 201 -0.35 -21.75 15.02
N ASP A 202 0.44 -22.66 14.44
CA ASP A 202 0.11 -24.03 14.04
C ASP A 202 -1.39 -24.39 14.01
N LYS A 203 -2.04 -24.03 12.90
CA LYS A 203 -2.82 -25.04 12.18
C LYS A 203 -2.21 -25.18 10.80
N LYS A 204 -1.24 -26.09 10.69
CA LYS A 204 -0.82 -26.67 9.42
C LYS A 204 -2.06 -27.12 8.66
N GLN A 205 -2.45 -26.37 7.65
CA GLN A 205 -2.94 -26.98 6.45
C GLN A 205 -1.99 -26.61 5.32
N PRO A 206 -1.57 -27.58 4.50
CA PRO A 206 -0.93 -27.25 3.24
C PRO A 206 -1.94 -26.43 2.44
N LYS A 207 -1.50 -25.29 1.87
CA LYS A 207 -2.16 -24.74 0.68
C LYS A 207 -2.29 -25.90 -0.30
N LEU A 208 -3.48 -26.47 -0.44
CA LEU A 208 -3.67 -27.60 -1.35
C LEU A 208 -3.36 -27.06 -2.75
N ALA A 209 -2.58 -27.83 -3.51
CA ALA A 209 -2.34 -27.49 -4.91
C ALA A 209 -3.71 -27.42 -5.61
N GLY A 210 -4.12 -26.20 -5.99
CA GLY A 210 -5.43 -25.91 -6.60
C GLY A 210 -6.32 -24.92 -5.84
N ASP A 211 -6.02 -24.59 -4.57
CA ASP A 211 -6.83 -23.63 -3.82
C ASP A 211 -6.50 -22.15 -4.15
N PRO A 212 -7.50 -21.26 -4.17
CA PRO A 212 -7.29 -19.83 -4.38
C PRO A 212 -6.63 -19.18 -3.17
N LEU A 213 -5.87 -18.10 -3.40
CA LEU A 213 -5.29 -17.30 -2.33
C LEU A 213 -6.35 -16.36 -1.74
N ILE A 214 -6.57 -16.40 -0.42
CA ILE A 214 -7.62 -15.63 0.24
C ILE A 214 -7.00 -14.51 1.06
N PHE A 215 -7.56 -13.30 0.93
CA PHE A 215 -7.24 -12.13 1.73
C PHE A 215 -8.47 -11.65 2.47
N ILE A 216 -8.36 -11.35 3.76
CA ILE A 216 -9.35 -10.60 4.54
C ILE A 216 -8.70 -9.32 5.01
N ASP A 217 -9.29 -8.16 4.69
CA ASP A 217 -8.77 -6.84 5.05
C ASP A 217 -7.29 -6.67 4.69
N SER A 218 -6.92 -7.24 3.54
CA SER A 218 -5.56 -7.26 3.04
C SER A 218 -4.57 -8.15 3.82
N VAL A 219 -5.05 -9.12 4.58
CA VAL A 219 -4.20 -10.12 5.24
C VAL A 219 -4.48 -11.47 4.63
N ILE A 220 -3.44 -12.22 4.26
CA ILE A 220 -3.60 -13.59 3.76
C ILE A 220 -4.18 -14.45 4.88
N VAL A 221 -5.24 -15.20 4.58
CA VAL A 221 -5.90 -16.08 5.54
C VAL A 221 -6.11 -17.48 4.96
N THR A 222 -6.27 -18.47 5.85
CA THR A 222 -6.72 -19.81 5.49
C THR A 222 -8.23 -19.84 5.28
N ARG A 223 -8.72 -20.93 4.69
CA ARG A 223 -10.16 -21.15 4.50
C ARG A 223 -10.91 -21.19 5.84
N GLU A 224 -10.33 -21.81 6.86
CA GLU A 224 -10.91 -21.93 8.21
C GLU A 224 -11.01 -20.56 8.89
N GLN A 225 -9.96 -19.74 8.78
CA GLN A 225 -9.98 -18.37 9.30
C GLN A 225 -11.05 -17.54 8.59
N MET A 226 -11.22 -17.71 7.28
CA MET A 226 -12.31 -17.09 6.54
C MET A 226 -13.69 -17.57 6.99
N GLN A 227 -13.85 -18.87 7.24
CA GLN A 227 -15.10 -19.45 7.75
C GLN A 227 -15.47 -18.96 9.17
N ALA A 228 -14.53 -18.41 9.92
CA ALA A 228 -14.80 -17.81 11.23
C ALA A 228 -15.55 -16.45 11.13
N TYR A 229 -15.55 -15.80 9.96
CA TYR A 229 -16.28 -14.55 9.74
C TYR A 229 -17.74 -14.82 9.39
N GLN A 230 -18.65 -14.03 9.96
CA GLN A 230 -20.04 -14.08 9.56
C GLN A 230 -20.23 -13.28 8.26
N PRO A 231 -21.08 -13.74 7.32
CA PRO A 231 -21.37 -12.98 6.10
C PRO A 231 -21.89 -11.56 6.38
N THR A 232 -22.54 -11.34 7.52
CA THR A 232 -23.04 -10.04 7.95
C THR A 232 -21.94 -9.02 8.27
N ASP A 233 -20.71 -9.49 8.51
CA ASP A 233 -19.55 -8.64 8.79
C ASP A 233 -18.81 -8.23 7.52
N ILE A 234 -19.16 -8.82 6.38
CA ILE A 234 -18.50 -8.60 5.10
C ILE A 234 -19.15 -7.44 4.34
N ALA A 235 -18.33 -6.52 3.85
CA ALA A 235 -18.74 -5.41 3.00
C ALA A 235 -18.66 -5.76 1.52
N ALA A 236 -17.59 -6.45 1.11
CA ALA A 236 -17.37 -6.80 -0.29
C ALA A 236 -16.53 -8.07 -0.42
N VAL A 237 -16.76 -8.81 -1.51
CA VAL A 237 -15.91 -9.91 -1.96
C VAL A 237 -15.54 -9.67 -3.42
N THR A 238 -14.25 -9.71 -3.73
CA THR A 238 -13.72 -9.60 -5.09
C THR A 238 -12.96 -10.87 -5.42
N ILE A 239 -13.21 -11.43 -6.61
CA ILE A 239 -12.61 -12.69 -7.03
C ILE A 239 -11.89 -12.45 -8.35
N TYR A 240 -10.61 -12.78 -8.39
CA TYR A 240 -9.77 -12.80 -9.59
C TYR A 240 -9.51 -14.25 -9.98
N LYS A 241 -9.79 -14.62 -11.23
CA LYS A 241 -9.69 -16.02 -11.67
C LYS A 241 -8.37 -16.27 -12.38
N ASN A 242 -7.68 -17.35 -12.01
CA ASN A 242 -6.54 -17.93 -12.73
C ASN A 242 -5.55 -16.89 -13.28
N ALA A 243 -5.61 -16.60 -14.58
CA ALA A 243 -4.77 -15.62 -15.25
C ALA A 243 -4.86 -14.22 -14.63
N GLU A 244 -6.06 -13.75 -14.25
CA GLU A 244 -6.24 -12.46 -13.56
C GLU A 244 -5.59 -12.46 -12.18
N GLY A 245 -5.68 -13.60 -11.47
CA GLY A 245 -5.02 -13.79 -10.18
C GLY A 245 -3.51 -13.92 -10.29
N ALA A 246 -3.01 -14.45 -11.40
CA ALA A 246 -1.59 -14.53 -11.72
C ALA A 246 -1.00 -13.17 -12.15
N GLU A 247 -1.78 -12.35 -12.86
CA GLU A 247 -1.39 -11.01 -13.31
C GLU A 247 -1.18 -10.05 -12.12
N LEU A 248 -2.21 -9.81 -11.33
CA LEU A 248 -2.23 -10.38 -9.99
C LEU A 248 -0.97 -10.36 -9.10
N LEU A 249 -0.77 -11.55 -8.53
CA LEU A 249 0.15 -11.85 -7.44
C LEU A 249 1.27 -12.78 -7.92
N GLY A 250 1.52 -12.82 -9.24
CA GLY A 250 2.43 -13.77 -9.86
C GLY A 250 1.94 -15.23 -9.74
N PRO A 251 2.84 -16.23 -9.84
CA PRO A 251 2.48 -17.65 -9.87
C PRO A 251 1.59 -18.11 -8.71
N GLN A 252 1.66 -17.45 -7.55
CA GLN A 252 0.88 -17.81 -6.36
C GLN A 252 -0.62 -17.57 -6.49
N GLY A 253 -1.02 -16.63 -7.34
CA GLY A 253 -2.42 -16.33 -7.66
C GLY A 253 -2.94 -17.09 -8.89
N GLY A 254 -2.14 -17.96 -9.49
CA GLY A 254 -2.52 -18.75 -10.67
C GLY A 254 -3.69 -19.72 -10.45
N ASN A 255 -4.04 -20.01 -9.20
CA ASN A 255 -5.22 -20.79 -8.82
C ASN A 255 -6.42 -19.90 -8.43
N GLY A 256 -6.35 -18.59 -8.72
CA GLY A 256 -7.34 -17.59 -8.33
C GLY A 256 -7.02 -16.90 -7.00
N VAL A 257 -7.63 -15.73 -6.81
CA VAL A 257 -7.46 -14.87 -5.64
C VAL A 257 -8.82 -14.36 -5.18
N VAL A 258 -9.06 -14.40 -3.87
CA VAL A 258 -10.28 -13.89 -3.24
C VAL A 258 -9.89 -12.78 -2.26
N PHE A 259 -10.38 -11.57 -2.48
CA PHE A 259 -10.28 -10.47 -1.51
C PHE A 259 -11.62 -10.26 -0.83
N ILE A 260 -11.59 -10.22 0.48
CA ILE A 260 -12.73 -9.97 1.34
C ILE A 260 -12.44 -8.70 2.12
N GLU A 261 -13.33 -7.71 2.04
CA GLU A 261 -13.30 -6.51 2.89
C GLU A 261 -14.39 -6.63 3.96
N THR A 262 -14.03 -6.44 5.23
CA THR A 262 -14.98 -6.33 6.33
C THR A 262 -15.62 -4.94 6.36
N LYS A 263 -16.80 -4.83 6.99
CA LYS A 263 -17.48 -3.55 7.19
C LYS A 263 -16.60 -2.53 7.92
N PRO A 264 -15.94 -2.82 9.06
CA PRO A 264 -15.06 -1.85 9.71
C PRO A 264 -13.93 -1.35 8.80
N PHE A 265 -13.31 -2.24 8.03
CA PHE A 265 -12.24 -1.88 7.10
C PHE A 265 -12.74 -0.98 5.96
N ALA A 266 -13.83 -1.37 5.31
CA ALA A 266 -14.49 -0.61 4.26
C ALA A 266 -14.89 0.80 4.75
N ARG A 267 -15.46 0.90 5.98
CA ARG A 267 -15.83 2.17 6.61
C ARG A 267 -14.65 3.09 6.81
N LYS A 268 -13.56 2.57 7.38
CA LYS A 268 -12.32 3.34 7.56
C LYS A 268 -11.80 3.86 6.21
N ARG A 269 -11.83 3.03 5.18
CA ARG A 269 -11.31 3.35 3.85
C ARG A 269 -12.11 4.47 3.18
N TYR A 270 -13.43 4.35 3.04
CA TYR A 270 -14.21 5.40 2.39
C TYR A 270 -14.24 6.68 3.24
N TRP A 271 -14.22 6.58 4.57
CA TRP A 271 -14.21 7.75 5.45
C TRP A 271 -12.95 8.60 5.24
N GLN A 272 -11.78 7.95 5.18
CA GLN A 272 -10.52 8.62 4.87
C GLN A 272 -10.55 9.26 3.48
N PHE A 273 -11.09 8.54 2.49
CA PHE A 273 -11.26 9.05 1.13
C PHE A 273 -12.15 10.30 1.11
N PHE A 274 -13.33 10.27 1.72
CA PHE A 274 -14.23 11.43 1.75
C PHE A 274 -13.66 12.62 2.53
N LYS A 275 -12.87 12.37 3.59
CA LYS A 275 -12.10 13.43 4.28
C LYS A 275 -11.10 14.11 3.34
N SER A 276 -10.40 13.35 2.49
CA SER A 276 -9.45 13.92 1.53
C SER A 276 -10.15 14.67 0.39
N LYS A 277 -11.39 14.31 0.05
CA LYS A 277 -12.18 14.96 -1.00
C LYS A 277 -12.94 16.21 -0.58
N SER A 278 -13.24 16.39 0.72
CA SER A 278 -14.04 17.53 1.17
C SER A 278 -13.66 18.02 2.55
N SER A 279 -13.14 19.25 2.62
CA SER A 279 -12.82 19.90 3.90
C SER A 279 -14.05 20.09 4.79
N ARG A 280 -15.23 20.28 4.18
CA ARG A 280 -16.51 20.35 4.91
C ARG A 280 -16.88 19.01 5.53
N TYR A 281 -16.72 17.91 4.78
CA TYR A 281 -16.89 16.57 5.33
C TYR A 281 -15.89 16.30 6.45
N ALA A 282 -14.61 16.61 6.25
CA ALA A 282 -13.58 16.41 7.27
C ALA A 282 -13.84 17.15 8.59
N ARG A 283 -14.42 18.36 8.54
CA ARG A 283 -14.85 19.08 9.75
C ARG A 283 -16.13 18.53 10.38
N THR A 284 -17.04 18.01 9.57
CA THR A 284 -18.37 17.56 10.03
C THR A 284 -18.34 16.12 10.55
N VAL A 285 -17.49 15.27 9.98
CA VAL A 285 -17.31 13.85 10.35
C VAL A 285 -15.82 13.62 10.70
N PRO A 286 -15.32 14.24 11.79
CA PRO A 286 -13.90 14.23 12.12
C PRO A 286 -13.39 12.86 12.60
N SER A 287 -14.29 11.96 13.00
CA SER A 287 -14.03 10.58 13.42
C SER A 287 -15.18 9.64 13.02
N LEU A 288 -14.91 8.33 12.98
CA LEU A 288 -15.91 7.30 12.70
C LEU A 288 -17.01 7.21 13.78
N ALA A 289 -16.79 7.73 14.99
CA ALA A 289 -17.82 7.75 16.04
C ALA A 289 -19.04 8.61 15.66
N VAL A 290 -18.82 9.64 14.82
CA VAL A 290 -19.86 10.55 14.33
C VAL A 290 -20.63 9.94 13.14
N ASP A 291 -20.11 8.89 12.51
CA ASP A 291 -20.70 8.24 11.33
C ASP A 291 -22.13 7.70 11.59
N SER A 292 -22.43 7.30 12.84
CA SER A 292 -23.77 6.89 13.27
C SER A 292 -24.84 7.99 13.10
N THR A 293 -24.42 9.25 12.98
CA THR A 293 -25.30 10.42 12.80
C THR A 293 -25.41 10.86 11.33
N VAL A 294 -24.66 10.19 10.45
CA VAL A 294 -24.55 10.46 9.01
C VAL A 294 -25.51 9.52 8.27
N VAL A 295 -26.08 10.03 7.18
CA VAL A 295 -26.67 9.20 6.12
C VAL A 295 -26.01 9.55 4.80
N TYR A 296 -25.65 8.51 4.05
CA TYR A 296 -25.06 8.65 2.73
C TYR A 296 -26.15 8.59 1.66
N ILE A 297 -26.07 9.48 0.68
CA ILE A 297 -26.92 9.49 -0.50
C ILE A 297 -26.01 9.35 -1.71
N LEU A 298 -26.05 8.20 -2.36
CA LEU A 298 -25.17 7.87 -3.49
C LEU A 298 -25.97 7.87 -4.78
N ASN A 299 -25.61 8.76 -5.72
CA ASN A 299 -26.34 8.97 -6.98
C ASN A 299 -27.85 9.15 -6.75
N GLY A 300 -28.21 9.94 -5.74
CA GLY A 300 -29.61 10.20 -5.34
C GLY A 300 -30.29 9.11 -4.50
N LYS A 301 -29.68 7.92 -4.33
CA LYS A 301 -30.23 6.84 -3.50
C LYS A 301 -29.77 6.97 -2.05
N VAL A 302 -30.73 7.05 -1.12
CA VAL A 302 -30.46 7.00 0.33
C VAL A 302 -29.98 5.61 0.73
N LEU A 303 -28.83 5.54 1.39
CA LEU A 303 -28.21 4.31 1.86
C LEU A 303 -28.54 4.09 3.34
N THR A 304 -29.31 3.05 3.63
CA THR A 304 -29.79 2.76 5.00
C THR A 304 -29.07 1.58 5.65
N GLU A 305 -28.73 0.55 4.87
CA GLU A 305 -28.14 -0.70 5.35
C GLU A 305 -27.15 -1.28 4.32
N HIS A 306 -26.17 -2.06 4.80
CA HIS A 306 -25.20 -2.81 3.98
C HIS A 306 -24.49 -1.99 2.89
N PHE A 307 -24.31 -0.70 3.14
CA PHE A 307 -23.81 0.26 2.14
C PHE A 307 -22.29 0.35 2.10
N GLU A 308 -21.60 -0.34 2.99
CA GLU A 308 -20.15 -0.25 3.11
C GLU A 308 -19.44 -0.64 1.81
N GLY A 309 -19.91 -1.69 1.13
CA GLY A 309 -19.37 -2.11 -0.16
C GLY A 309 -19.65 -1.10 -1.27
N ASP A 310 -20.83 -0.49 -1.30
CA ASP A 310 -21.18 0.52 -2.30
C ASP A 310 -20.26 1.75 -2.20
N LEU A 311 -20.03 2.23 -0.98
CA LEU A 311 -19.17 3.38 -0.73
C LEU A 311 -17.68 3.05 -0.86
N SER A 312 -17.27 1.84 -0.48
CA SER A 312 -15.86 1.44 -0.57
C SER A 312 -15.42 1.28 -2.03
N ARG A 313 -16.32 1.02 -2.98
CA ARG A 313 -15.95 0.97 -4.42
C ARG A 313 -15.58 2.33 -5.02
N ILE A 314 -15.88 3.43 -4.33
CA ILE A 314 -15.58 4.78 -4.81
C ILE A 314 -14.09 5.07 -4.63
N ASN A 315 -13.48 5.54 -5.71
CA ASN A 315 -12.05 5.84 -5.81
C ASN A 315 -11.85 7.11 -6.66
N ASP A 316 -10.60 7.52 -6.88
CA ASP A 316 -10.28 8.74 -7.63
C ASP A 316 -10.84 8.76 -9.06
N GLU A 317 -11.00 7.60 -9.70
CA GLU A 317 -11.48 7.49 -11.08
C GLU A 317 -13.01 7.56 -11.18
N SER A 318 -13.70 7.00 -10.17
CA SER A 318 -15.16 6.93 -10.13
C SER A 318 -15.79 8.11 -9.41
N PHE A 319 -15.07 8.81 -8.53
CA PHE A 319 -15.59 9.93 -7.76
C PHE A 319 -15.87 11.16 -8.62
N ILE A 320 -17.06 11.74 -8.48
CA ILE A 320 -17.44 12.98 -9.18
C ILE A 320 -17.58 14.13 -8.18
N SER A 321 -18.37 13.96 -7.12
CA SER A 321 -18.66 15.05 -6.19
C SER A 321 -19.00 14.56 -4.78
N LEU A 322 -18.80 15.42 -3.77
CA LEU A 322 -19.28 15.21 -2.40
C LEU A 322 -19.79 16.51 -1.79
N GLN A 323 -21.03 16.49 -1.32
CA GLN A 323 -21.66 17.61 -0.63
C GLN A 323 -22.23 17.19 0.74
N VAL A 324 -21.98 18.02 1.76
CA VAL A 324 -22.56 17.84 3.10
C VAL A 324 -23.79 18.74 3.27
N ILE A 325 -24.94 18.15 3.58
CA ILE A 325 -26.20 18.83 3.86
C ILE A 325 -26.60 18.68 5.33
N ARG A 326 -27.38 19.64 5.81
CA ARG A 326 -27.87 19.69 7.21
C ARG A 326 -29.22 18.96 7.33
N LYS A 327 -29.58 18.56 8.56
CA LYS A 327 -30.85 17.91 8.92
C LYS A 327 -32.10 18.48 8.23
N ALA A 328 -32.26 19.81 8.16
CA ALA A 328 -33.45 20.41 7.55
C ALA A 328 -33.61 20.06 6.05
N VAL A 329 -32.49 20.07 5.30
CA VAL A 329 -32.46 19.67 3.88
C VAL A 329 -32.69 18.17 3.76
N LEU A 330 -32.06 17.39 4.64
CA LEU A 330 -32.20 15.94 4.66
C LEU A 330 -33.66 15.50 4.88
N GLN A 331 -34.35 16.14 5.83
CA GLN A 331 -35.77 15.86 6.10
C GLN A 331 -36.68 16.28 4.95
N ARG A 332 -36.43 17.45 4.37
CA ARG A 332 -37.26 18.01 3.28
C ARG A 332 -37.10 17.21 1.98
N ASP A 333 -35.87 16.89 1.60
CA ASP A 333 -35.56 16.36 0.25
C ASP A 333 -35.47 14.82 0.24
N TYR A 334 -35.18 14.19 1.39
CA TYR A 334 -34.95 12.74 1.48
C TYR A 334 -35.79 12.05 2.57
N GLY A 335 -36.59 12.79 3.33
CA GLY A 335 -37.48 12.21 4.37
C GLY A 335 -36.75 11.61 5.59
N VAL A 336 -35.43 11.74 5.71
CA VAL A 336 -34.66 11.13 6.82
C VAL A 336 -34.70 12.04 8.04
N LYS A 337 -35.28 11.53 9.15
CA LYS A 337 -35.55 12.32 10.36
C LYS A 337 -34.62 12.02 11.54
N ASP A 338 -34.04 10.82 11.55
CA ASP A 338 -33.25 10.22 12.63
C ASP A 338 -31.73 10.43 12.47
N ARG A 339 -31.32 11.17 11.44
CA ARG A 339 -29.93 11.55 11.17
C ARG A 339 -29.80 13.06 11.08
N SER A 340 -28.62 13.57 11.42
CA SER A 340 -28.37 15.02 11.51
C SER A 340 -27.54 15.55 10.35
N ILE A 341 -26.81 14.67 9.66
CA ILE A 341 -25.89 14.98 8.57
C ILE A 341 -26.25 14.13 7.36
N GLY A 342 -26.43 14.77 6.21
CA GLY A 342 -26.53 14.07 4.92
C GLY A 342 -25.26 14.28 4.10
N VAL A 343 -24.79 13.23 3.45
CA VAL A 343 -23.61 13.26 2.59
C VAL A 343 -24.01 12.78 1.21
N LEU A 344 -24.17 13.73 0.29
CA LEU A 344 -24.49 13.46 -1.10
C LEU A 344 -23.20 13.16 -1.84
N ILE A 345 -23.18 12.06 -2.57
CA ILE A 345 -22.03 11.58 -3.33
C ILE A 345 -22.51 11.26 -4.73
N ASP A 346 -21.84 11.87 -5.71
CA ASP A 346 -21.97 11.48 -7.11
C ASP A 346 -20.73 10.67 -7.52
N ALA A 347 -20.96 9.50 -8.11
CA ALA A 347 -19.87 8.63 -8.56
C ALA A 347 -20.29 7.77 -9.76
N ASN A 348 -19.35 7.56 -10.70
CA ASN A 348 -19.48 6.64 -11.81
C ASN A 348 -19.11 5.21 -11.40
N ILE A 349 -19.96 4.61 -10.56
CA ILE A 349 -19.87 3.22 -10.14
C ILE A 349 -20.74 2.38 -11.06
N ARG A 350 -20.11 1.50 -11.87
CA ARG A 350 -20.86 0.53 -12.68
C ARG A 350 -21.77 -0.29 -11.76
N ALA A 351 -23.07 -0.32 -12.08
CA ALA A 351 -24.03 -1.16 -11.39
C ALA A 351 -23.57 -2.62 -11.51
N THR A 352 -23.41 -3.30 -10.38
CA THR A 352 -23.31 -4.76 -10.38
C THR A 352 -24.64 -5.28 -10.93
N ASN A 353 -24.57 -6.25 -11.86
CA ASN A 353 -25.75 -6.95 -12.37
C ASN A 353 -26.74 -7.28 -11.24
N PRO A 354 -28.06 -7.13 -11.46
CA PRO A 354 -29.04 -7.55 -10.47
C PRO A 354 -28.79 -9.01 -10.09
N ARG A 355 -28.92 -9.31 -8.79
CA ARG A 355 -28.80 -10.66 -8.23
C ARG A 355 -29.58 -11.65 -9.11
N PRO A 356 -29.08 -12.88 -9.36
CA PRO A 356 -29.89 -13.89 -10.00
C PRO A 356 -31.16 -14.06 -9.17
N ASP A 357 -32.30 -13.90 -9.84
CA ASP A 357 -33.61 -14.22 -9.29
C ASP A 357 -33.58 -15.68 -8.83
N ASN A 358 -33.94 -15.91 -7.56
CA ASN A 358 -34.05 -17.25 -7.02
C ASN A 358 -35.25 -17.94 -7.70
N ARG A 359 -34.96 -18.85 -8.62
CA ARG A 359 -35.87 -19.94 -8.97
C ARG A 359 -35.27 -21.27 -8.55
#